data_AF-A0AA38P8W5-F1
#
_entry.id   AF-A0AA38P8W5-F1
#
_cell.length_a   1.000
_cell.length_b   1.000
_cell.length_c   1.000
_cell.angle_alpha   90.00
_cell.angle_beta   90.00
_cell.angle_gamma   90.00
#
_symmetry.space_group_name_H-M   'P 1'
#
loop_
_entity.id
_entity.type
_entity.pdbx_description
1 polymer ?
#
loop_
_entity_poly.entity_id
_entity_poly.type
_entity_poly.pdbx_seq_one_letter_code
_entity_poly.pdbx_strand_id
1 'polypeptide(L)'
;MHFTESSKSQNADKTLVEVSSGSTGTGRLATHPAKSKDEDFYYHCRIFQVENCLFRLPIQFLAAHSSYFQNLKVESTDGFTEENPIDLNGVSREDFRQLLKILCSPRNFKICPEALSLTDWEAVLRLATKWEMKEVKMHAVCAVENLSNVDPVDKIVLAQTYDIDPWLTPSFNEILQRPQSLTENDVEKLGVPAAVDECLFRFPIEFLAAQSSYFQDMADKLTDGLTRENPIILNGISRNDFRQLLRVLCFPRNFKSEPEVLSFPQWEAVLRLSKKWGMNGVKTHAISTVEKLPNVDPVDKIVLARTYDIHSWLAPAFNDILQRSRSLTEGDVEKLGVPTAVRLMGLRDRLCPSVSEKGVFTLNHRRIETDVDFTSLVWDTFPDSRSKIVTREMNKRITSIVVTMTRDSPAFSASNELLFEMIRTWSTRVELHTKPLARLRMPNGIMRINSHCLQLTFNDYYPALAFMSTMKAFCADIPSFSRLSFSLLA
;
A
#
# COMPACT_ATOMS: atom_id res chain seq x y z
N MET A 1 48.48 -20.83 -25.02
CA MET A 1 49.82 -21.01 -24.42
C MET A 1 49.99 -22.50 -24.13
N HIS A 2 51.20 -23.06 -24.25
CA HIS A 2 51.43 -24.47 -23.86
C HIS A 2 51.50 -24.61 -22.33
N PHE A 3 50.90 -25.68 -21.82
CA PHE A 3 51.44 -26.43 -20.68
C PHE A 3 51.20 -27.92 -20.95
N THR A 4 52.10 -28.77 -20.46
CA THR A 4 52.14 -30.21 -20.75
C THR A 4 52.60 -30.99 -19.54
N GLU A 5 51.74 -31.85 -18.99
CA GLU A 5 52.07 -33.00 -18.15
C GLU A 5 50.81 -33.90 -18.14
N SER A 6 50.80 -35.16 -18.60
CA SER A 6 51.73 -36.30 -18.47
C SER A 6 51.62 -37.03 -17.13
N SER A 7 50.96 -38.18 -17.15
CA SER A 7 51.07 -39.24 -16.13
C SER A 7 50.66 -40.58 -16.74
N LYS A 8 51.43 -41.64 -16.46
CA LYS A 8 51.23 -43.01 -16.95
C LYS A 8 51.11 -43.99 -15.77
N SER A 9 50.13 -44.90 -15.81
CA SER A 9 50.14 -46.26 -15.21
C SER A 9 48.74 -46.88 -15.29
N GLN A 10 48.52 -48.20 -15.34
CA GLN A 10 49.38 -49.35 -15.66
C GLN A 10 48.51 -50.57 -16.08
N ASN A 11 49.16 -51.66 -16.52
CA ASN A 11 48.80 -53.10 -16.49
C ASN A 11 47.59 -53.53 -15.61
N ALA A 12 46.91 -54.67 -15.82
CA ALA A 12 47.23 -55.97 -16.49
C ALA A 12 45.89 -56.76 -16.66
N ASP A 13 45.68 -57.93 -17.28
CA ASP A 13 46.38 -58.99 -18.05
C ASP A 13 45.42 -60.23 -18.04
N LYS A 14 45.71 -61.31 -18.81
CA LYS A 14 45.11 -62.69 -18.76
C LYS A 14 43.72 -62.89 -19.39
N THR A 15 43.48 -63.74 -20.42
CA THR A 15 43.75 -65.18 -20.73
C THR A 15 42.83 -66.17 -20.00
N LEU A 16 42.26 -67.25 -20.59
CA LEU A 16 42.36 -67.91 -21.94
C LEU A 16 40.90 -68.29 -22.42
N VAL A 17 40.51 -69.25 -23.29
CA VAL A 17 41.09 -70.49 -23.88
C VAL A 17 40.45 -70.81 -25.28
N GLU A 18 40.53 -72.06 -25.76
CA GLU A 18 40.15 -72.62 -27.09
C GLU A 18 38.63 -72.99 -27.19
N VAL A 19 38.05 -73.40 -28.34
CA VAL A 19 38.20 -74.68 -29.08
C VAL A 19 38.02 -74.49 -30.60
N SER A 20 38.60 -75.39 -31.40
CA SER A 20 38.68 -75.32 -32.87
C SER A 20 37.92 -76.44 -33.61
N SER A 21 37.39 -76.11 -34.80
CA SER A 21 37.05 -77.05 -35.88
C SER A 21 36.99 -76.26 -37.19
N GLY A 22 37.48 -76.81 -38.31
CA GLY A 22 37.67 -76.04 -39.54
C GLY A 22 37.31 -76.78 -40.82
N SER A 23 37.24 -76.03 -41.92
CA SER A 23 37.31 -76.56 -43.29
C SER A 23 37.86 -75.50 -44.24
N THR A 24 38.52 -75.93 -45.31
CA THR A 24 39.26 -75.05 -46.23
C THR A 24 38.37 -74.44 -47.31
N GLY A 25 38.39 -73.11 -47.43
CA GLY A 25 37.81 -72.37 -48.55
C GLY A 25 38.67 -71.17 -48.92
N THR A 26 39.57 -71.32 -49.89
CA THR A 26 40.54 -70.29 -50.29
C THR A 26 39.94 -69.19 -51.18
N GLY A 27 38.91 -68.51 -50.67
CA GLY A 27 38.47 -67.21 -51.17
C GLY A 27 39.26 -66.10 -50.47
N ARG A 28 40.20 -65.46 -51.16
CA ARG A 28 41.04 -64.40 -50.59
C ARG A 28 40.27 -63.08 -50.47
N LEU A 29 39.25 -63.03 -49.59
CA LEU A 29 38.65 -61.77 -49.17
C LEU A 29 39.75 -60.87 -48.62
N ALA A 30 39.86 -59.66 -49.17
CA ALA A 30 40.65 -58.61 -48.55
C ALA A 30 39.98 -58.23 -47.23
N THR A 31 40.54 -58.70 -46.11
CA THR A 31 40.18 -58.21 -44.78
C THR A 31 40.59 -56.76 -44.68
N HIS A 32 39.70 -55.85 -45.10
CA HIS A 32 39.89 -54.42 -44.88
C HIS A 32 40.18 -54.20 -43.39
N PRO A 33 41.21 -53.41 -43.03
CA PRO A 33 41.52 -53.15 -41.63
C PRO A 33 40.28 -52.56 -40.94
N ALA A 34 39.99 -53.05 -39.74
CA ALA A 34 38.83 -52.62 -38.98
C ALA A 34 38.91 -51.09 -38.78
N LYS A 35 37.92 -50.38 -39.33
CA LYS A 35 37.89 -48.91 -39.28
C LYS A 35 37.62 -48.47 -37.85
N SER A 36 38.63 -47.90 -37.19
CA SER A 36 38.45 -47.19 -35.93
C SER A 36 37.51 -45.99 -36.15
N LYS A 37 36.71 -45.69 -35.13
CA LYS A 37 36.01 -44.41 -35.03
C LYS A 37 37.00 -43.36 -34.51
N ASP A 38 36.68 -42.10 -34.73
CA ASP A 38 37.41 -40.96 -34.21
C ASP A 38 36.63 -40.39 -33.01
N GLU A 39 37.26 -40.27 -31.84
CA GLU A 39 36.57 -39.92 -30.59
C GLU A 39 36.05 -38.46 -30.60
N ASP A 40 36.72 -37.54 -31.29
CA ASP A 40 36.37 -36.11 -31.34
C ASP A 40 35.40 -35.77 -32.51
N PHE A 41 35.43 -36.57 -33.59
CA PHE A 41 34.73 -36.26 -34.84
C PHE A 41 33.69 -37.31 -35.30
N TYR A 42 33.52 -38.44 -34.61
CA TYR A 42 32.51 -39.47 -34.95
C TYR A 42 31.19 -39.32 -34.17
N TYR A 43 30.44 -38.25 -34.47
CA TYR A 43 29.19 -37.91 -33.78
C TYR A 43 28.10 -38.99 -33.86
N HIS A 44 27.26 -39.09 -32.82
CA HIS A 44 26.10 -39.98 -32.78
C HIS A 44 24.82 -39.17 -33.00
N CYS A 45 24.47 -38.95 -34.26
CA CYS A 45 23.24 -38.26 -34.61
C CYS A 45 22.00 -39.05 -34.20
N ARG A 46 20.96 -38.31 -33.82
CA ARG A 46 19.58 -38.79 -33.64
C ARG A 46 18.62 -37.90 -34.40
N ILE A 47 17.49 -38.48 -34.78
CA ILE A 47 16.33 -37.82 -35.37
C ILE A 47 15.34 -37.54 -34.24
N PHE A 48 15.00 -36.26 -34.07
CA PHE A 48 14.00 -35.77 -33.12
C PHE A 48 12.79 -35.26 -33.90
N GLN A 49 11.59 -35.60 -33.46
CA GLN A 49 10.36 -35.00 -33.99
C GLN A 49 9.93 -33.82 -33.13
N VAL A 50 9.61 -32.70 -33.77
CA VAL A 50 8.99 -31.53 -33.16
C VAL A 50 7.83 -31.11 -34.07
N GLU A 51 6.61 -31.18 -33.55
CA GLU A 51 5.38 -31.00 -34.34
C GLU A 51 5.37 -31.94 -35.56
N ASN A 52 5.39 -31.38 -36.77
CA ASN A 52 5.46 -32.11 -38.04
C ASN A 52 6.84 -32.05 -38.72
N CYS A 53 7.90 -31.79 -37.96
CA CYS A 53 9.24 -31.54 -38.48
C CYS A 53 10.28 -32.44 -37.81
N LEU A 54 11.16 -33.04 -38.63
CA LEU A 54 12.25 -33.89 -38.18
C LEU A 54 13.58 -33.11 -38.14
N PHE A 55 14.25 -33.15 -37.00
CA PHE A 55 15.55 -32.53 -36.76
C PHE A 55 16.60 -33.62 -36.54
N ARG A 56 17.65 -33.66 -37.37
CA ARG A 56 18.75 -34.64 -37.26
C ARG A 56 20.03 -33.96 -36.78
N LEU A 57 20.45 -34.24 -35.55
CA LEU A 57 21.64 -33.63 -34.93
C LEU A 57 22.38 -34.61 -33.98
N PRO A 58 23.65 -34.37 -33.65
CA PRO A 58 24.37 -35.10 -32.60
C PRO A 58 23.65 -34.98 -31.26
N ILE A 59 23.33 -36.12 -30.61
CA ILE A 59 22.70 -36.09 -29.27
C ILE A 59 23.62 -35.42 -28.23
N GLN A 60 24.94 -35.47 -28.45
CA GLN A 60 25.95 -34.79 -27.66
C GLN A 60 25.66 -33.27 -27.47
N PHE A 61 25.13 -32.57 -28.47
CA PHE A 61 24.86 -31.13 -28.35
C PHE A 61 23.74 -30.80 -27.36
N LEU A 62 22.82 -31.73 -27.12
CA LEU A 62 21.77 -31.63 -26.11
C LEU A 62 22.27 -32.18 -24.76
N ALA A 63 22.85 -33.38 -24.77
CA ALA A 63 23.30 -34.08 -23.56
C ALA A 63 24.48 -33.39 -22.85
N ALA A 64 25.36 -32.68 -23.56
CA ALA A 64 26.45 -31.93 -22.92
C ALA A 64 25.94 -30.86 -21.94
N HIS A 65 24.75 -30.32 -22.18
CA HIS A 65 24.18 -29.22 -21.39
C HIS A 65 22.94 -29.62 -20.57
N SER A 66 22.45 -30.87 -20.65
CA SER A 66 21.16 -31.28 -20.08
C SER A 66 21.20 -32.63 -19.37
N SER A 67 20.84 -32.64 -18.08
CA SER A 67 20.52 -33.84 -17.30
C SER A 67 19.40 -34.67 -17.93
N TYR A 68 18.36 -34.03 -18.47
CA TYR A 68 17.24 -34.69 -19.15
C TYR A 68 17.73 -35.49 -20.36
N PHE A 69 18.54 -34.91 -21.25
CA PHE A 69 19.04 -35.62 -22.43
C PHE A 69 20.17 -36.61 -22.13
N GLN A 70 20.89 -36.49 -21.00
CA GLN A 70 21.81 -37.53 -20.51
C GLN A 70 21.06 -38.77 -19.99
N ASN A 71 19.94 -38.56 -19.28
CA ASN A 71 19.16 -39.64 -18.65
C ASN A 71 17.99 -40.13 -19.51
N LEU A 72 17.85 -39.62 -20.75
CA LEU A 72 16.80 -40.01 -21.67
C LEU A 72 16.94 -41.51 -21.99
N LYS A 73 15.94 -42.30 -21.60
CA LYS A 73 15.87 -43.75 -21.86
C LYS A 73 15.43 -44.03 -23.30
N VAL A 74 16.29 -43.62 -24.23
CA VAL A 74 16.26 -43.95 -25.66
C VAL A 74 16.36 -45.48 -25.79
N GLU A 75 15.35 -46.16 -26.34
CA GLU A 75 15.50 -47.59 -26.66
C GLU A 75 16.57 -47.77 -27.75
N SER A 76 17.09 -48.99 -27.92
CA SER A 76 18.20 -49.26 -28.84
C SER A 76 17.93 -48.89 -30.32
N THR A 77 16.67 -48.63 -30.66
CA THR A 77 16.16 -48.26 -31.98
C THR A 77 15.72 -46.79 -32.12
N ASP A 78 15.72 -46.01 -31.04
CA ASP A 78 15.05 -44.70 -31.03
C ASP A 78 15.90 -43.59 -31.64
N GLY A 79 15.27 -42.80 -32.51
CA GLY A 79 15.88 -41.70 -33.26
C GLY A 79 16.92 -42.13 -34.30
N PHE A 80 17.00 -43.41 -34.66
CA PHE A 80 17.92 -43.89 -35.70
C PHE A 80 17.34 -43.77 -37.12
N THR A 81 16.02 -43.82 -37.28
CA THR A 81 15.33 -43.73 -38.58
C THR A 81 14.17 -42.73 -38.51
N GLU A 82 13.57 -42.39 -39.67
CA GLU A 82 12.51 -41.39 -39.76
C GLU A 82 11.13 -41.94 -39.30
N GLU A 83 10.99 -43.27 -39.28
CA GLU A 83 9.81 -44.00 -38.82
C GLU A 83 9.77 -44.19 -37.30
N ASN A 84 10.90 -43.98 -36.59
CA ASN A 84 11.00 -44.06 -35.13
C ASN A 84 11.82 -42.88 -34.55
N PRO A 85 11.34 -41.63 -34.66
CA PRO A 85 12.02 -40.45 -34.15
C PRO A 85 11.84 -40.29 -32.63
N ILE A 86 12.75 -39.56 -31.98
CA ILE A 86 12.57 -39.15 -30.58
C ILE A 86 11.58 -37.98 -30.53
N ASP A 87 10.34 -38.24 -30.11
CA ASP A 87 9.27 -37.24 -30.08
C ASP A 87 9.41 -36.26 -28.90
N LEU A 88 9.52 -34.96 -29.20
CA LEU A 88 9.67 -33.88 -28.23
C LEU A 88 8.34 -33.14 -28.00
N ASN A 89 7.34 -33.89 -27.52
CA ASN A 89 5.98 -33.40 -27.27
C ASN A 89 5.91 -32.08 -26.50
N GLY A 90 4.97 -31.21 -26.91
CA GLY A 90 4.75 -29.89 -26.32
C GLY A 90 5.95 -28.94 -26.51
N VAL A 91 6.51 -28.89 -27.71
CA VAL A 91 7.56 -27.95 -28.14
C VAL A 91 7.19 -27.42 -29.53
N SER A 92 7.32 -26.11 -29.75
CA SER A 92 7.14 -25.54 -31.10
C SER A 92 8.41 -25.76 -31.94
N ARG A 93 8.24 -26.01 -33.24
CA ARG A 93 9.34 -26.16 -34.19
C ARG A 93 10.23 -24.92 -34.24
N GLU A 94 9.67 -23.73 -34.01
CA GLU A 94 10.44 -22.49 -33.99
C GLU A 94 11.22 -22.35 -32.68
N ASP A 95 10.60 -22.63 -31.52
CA ASP A 95 11.27 -22.62 -30.22
C ASP A 95 12.51 -23.53 -30.24
N PHE A 96 12.34 -24.75 -30.75
CA PHE A 96 13.45 -25.69 -30.88
C PHE A 96 14.53 -25.20 -31.85
N ARG A 97 14.15 -24.55 -32.97
CA ARG A 97 15.12 -23.93 -33.87
C ARG A 97 15.93 -22.84 -33.17
N GLN A 98 15.32 -21.99 -32.36
CA GLN A 98 16.06 -20.92 -31.64
C GLN A 98 17.02 -21.52 -30.60
N LEU A 99 16.62 -22.57 -29.87
CA LEU A 99 17.56 -23.33 -29.01
C LEU A 99 18.72 -23.93 -29.82
N LEU A 100 18.45 -24.54 -30.97
CA LEU A 100 19.48 -25.09 -31.85
C LEU A 100 20.40 -24.02 -32.44
N LYS A 101 19.94 -22.78 -32.69
CA LYS A 101 20.82 -21.66 -33.06
C LYS A 101 21.88 -21.42 -31.97
N ILE A 102 21.56 -21.61 -30.69
CA ILE A 102 22.52 -21.44 -29.58
C ILE A 102 23.44 -22.67 -29.45
N LEU A 103 22.87 -23.88 -29.44
CA LEU A 103 23.64 -25.11 -29.21
C LEU A 103 24.57 -25.49 -30.37
N CYS A 104 24.17 -25.21 -31.62
CA CYS A 104 24.91 -25.61 -32.81
C CYS A 104 25.78 -24.49 -33.42
N SER A 105 25.75 -23.26 -32.89
CA SER A 105 26.57 -22.17 -33.42
C SER A 105 28.06 -22.35 -33.09
N PRO A 106 28.97 -22.28 -34.08
CA PRO A 106 30.39 -22.45 -33.83
C PRO A 106 30.96 -21.19 -33.14
N ARG A 107 31.20 -21.31 -31.82
CA ARG A 107 31.56 -20.24 -30.86
C ARG A 107 32.66 -19.23 -31.26
N ASN A 108 33.44 -19.52 -32.32
CA ASN A 108 34.58 -18.72 -32.77
C ASN A 108 34.32 -17.87 -34.03
N PHE A 109 33.17 -18.02 -34.72
CA PHE A 109 32.83 -17.20 -35.89
C PHE A 109 31.90 -16.05 -35.51
N LYS A 110 32.26 -14.81 -35.86
CA LYS A 110 31.47 -13.59 -35.59
C LYS A 110 30.21 -13.45 -36.46
N ILE A 111 29.58 -14.56 -36.84
CA ILE A 111 28.45 -14.60 -37.78
C ILE A 111 27.37 -15.55 -37.24
N CYS A 112 26.63 -15.09 -36.24
CA CYS A 112 25.21 -15.42 -36.16
C CYS A 112 24.52 -14.51 -37.20
N PRO A 113 23.88 -15.04 -38.26
CA PRO A 113 23.34 -14.20 -39.34
C PRO A 113 22.22 -13.25 -38.90
N GLU A 114 21.54 -13.60 -37.81
CA GLU A 114 20.40 -12.89 -37.24
C GLU A 114 20.65 -12.73 -35.73
N ALA A 115 20.38 -11.54 -35.19
CA ALA A 115 20.32 -11.34 -33.75
C ALA A 115 18.94 -11.82 -33.24
N LEU A 116 18.93 -12.73 -32.27
CA LEU A 116 17.70 -13.23 -31.65
C LEU A 116 16.94 -12.09 -30.96
N SER A 117 15.64 -12.01 -31.21
CA SER A 117 14.70 -11.10 -30.55
C SER A 117 14.39 -11.55 -29.12
N LEU A 118 13.73 -10.69 -28.34
CA LEU A 118 13.28 -11.04 -26.98
C LEU A 118 12.40 -12.30 -26.96
N THR A 119 11.54 -12.47 -27.96
CA THR A 119 10.67 -13.66 -28.11
C THR A 119 11.44 -14.92 -28.53
N ASP A 120 12.53 -14.78 -29.29
CA ASP A 120 13.42 -15.93 -29.56
C ASP A 120 14.17 -16.35 -28.28
N TRP A 121 14.64 -15.39 -27.49
CA TRP A 121 15.30 -15.67 -26.21
C TRP A 121 14.34 -16.19 -25.13
N GLU A 122 13.07 -15.77 -25.12
CA GLU A 122 12.03 -16.37 -24.28
C GLU A 122 11.88 -17.86 -24.61
N ALA A 123 11.85 -18.23 -25.90
CA ALA A 123 11.79 -19.62 -26.31
C ALA A 123 13.03 -20.43 -25.89
N VAL A 124 14.23 -19.82 -25.96
CA VAL A 124 15.46 -20.42 -25.40
C VAL A 124 15.37 -20.60 -23.88
N LEU A 125 14.89 -19.60 -23.13
CA LEU A 125 14.69 -19.69 -21.67
C LEU A 125 13.65 -20.77 -21.31
N ARG A 126 12.55 -20.86 -22.06
CA ARG A 126 11.50 -21.88 -21.92
C ARG A 126 12.07 -23.29 -22.07
N LEU A 127 12.78 -23.57 -23.16
CA LEU A 127 13.33 -24.90 -23.41
C LEU A 127 14.55 -25.22 -22.54
N ALA A 128 15.40 -24.24 -22.23
CA ALA A 128 16.49 -24.42 -21.29
C ALA A 128 15.97 -24.72 -19.88
N THR A 129 14.85 -24.14 -19.46
CA THR A 129 14.19 -24.48 -18.19
C THR A 129 13.52 -25.85 -18.25
N LYS A 130 12.76 -26.15 -19.32
CA LYS A 130 12.08 -27.46 -19.55
C LYS A 130 13.05 -28.66 -19.53
N TRP A 131 14.30 -28.45 -19.95
CA TRP A 131 15.33 -29.50 -20.05
C TRP A 131 16.56 -29.26 -19.15
N GLU A 132 16.41 -28.48 -18.07
CA GLU A 132 17.42 -28.24 -17.03
C GLU A 132 18.79 -27.73 -17.54
N MET A 133 18.83 -27.05 -18.68
CA MET A 133 20.06 -26.56 -19.33
C MET A 133 20.60 -25.29 -18.66
N LYS A 134 21.17 -25.44 -17.45
CA LYS A 134 21.64 -24.33 -16.60
C LYS A 134 22.59 -23.37 -17.32
N GLU A 135 23.55 -23.87 -18.09
CA GLU A 135 24.49 -23.03 -18.86
C GLU A 135 23.80 -22.24 -19.98
N VAL A 136 22.81 -22.86 -20.64
CA VAL A 136 22.05 -22.23 -21.74
C VAL A 136 21.08 -21.20 -21.19
N LYS A 137 20.43 -21.48 -20.05
CA LYS A 137 19.62 -20.51 -19.30
C LYS A 137 20.47 -19.29 -18.93
N MET A 138 21.66 -19.51 -18.37
CA MET A 138 22.59 -18.42 -18.01
C MET A 138 23.06 -17.62 -19.24
N HIS A 139 23.36 -18.28 -20.36
CA HIS A 139 23.71 -17.59 -21.61
C HIS A 139 22.56 -16.73 -22.14
N ALA A 140 21.32 -17.24 -22.12
CA ALA A 140 20.14 -16.50 -22.52
C ALA A 140 19.84 -15.30 -21.60
N VAL A 141 20.08 -15.45 -20.29
CA VAL A 141 20.03 -14.34 -19.33
C VAL A 141 21.01 -13.24 -19.73
N CYS A 142 22.31 -13.55 -19.86
CA CYS A 142 23.31 -12.56 -20.26
C CYS A 142 23.04 -11.96 -21.65
N ALA A 143 22.40 -12.69 -22.57
CA ALA A 143 22.01 -12.15 -23.88
C ALA A 143 20.85 -11.14 -23.77
N VAL A 144 19.80 -11.43 -23.01
CA VAL A 144 18.64 -10.53 -22.80
C VAL A 144 19.00 -9.27 -21.99
N GLU A 145 20.03 -9.35 -21.14
CA GLU A 145 20.62 -8.17 -20.50
C GLU A 145 21.25 -7.21 -21.51
N ASN A 146 21.87 -7.74 -22.57
CA ASN A 146 22.54 -6.97 -23.63
C ASN A 146 21.61 -6.58 -24.80
N LEU A 147 20.33 -6.97 -24.79
CA LEU A 147 19.35 -6.48 -25.76
C LEU A 147 19.00 -5.02 -25.48
N SER A 148 19.04 -4.19 -26.52
CA SER A 148 18.55 -2.82 -26.48
C SER A 148 17.01 -2.77 -26.46
N ASN A 149 16.45 -1.81 -25.72
CA ASN A 149 15.03 -1.46 -25.70
C ASN A 149 14.06 -2.61 -25.33
N VAL A 150 14.46 -3.51 -24.43
CA VAL A 150 13.54 -4.47 -23.78
C VAL A 150 12.68 -3.71 -22.76
N ASP A 151 11.35 -3.84 -22.81
CA ASP A 151 10.48 -3.20 -21.81
C ASP A 151 10.70 -3.85 -20.42
N PRO A 152 10.87 -3.06 -19.34
CA PRO A 152 11.07 -3.60 -18.00
C PRO A 152 9.90 -4.45 -17.50
N VAL A 153 8.67 -4.24 -18.00
CA VAL A 153 7.51 -5.10 -17.71
C VAL A 153 7.76 -6.52 -18.20
N ASP A 154 8.21 -6.67 -19.45
CA ASP A 154 8.49 -7.98 -20.03
C ASP A 154 9.73 -8.63 -19.38
N LYS A 155 10.73 -7.84 -18.98
CA LYS A 155 11.85 -8.33 -18.16
C LYS A 155 11.41 -8.87 -16.80
N ILE A 156 10.47 -8.23 -16.11
CA ILE A 156 9.91 -8.74 -14.84
C ILE A 156 9.12 -10.03 -15.06
N VAL A 157 8.25 -10.08 -16.09
CA VAL A 157 7.48 -11.29 -16.41
C VAL A 157 8.42 -12.48 -16.70
N LEU A 158 9.46 -12.28 -17.50
CA LEU A 158 10.46 -13.31 -17.77
C LEU A 158 11.23 -13.71 -16.50
N ALA A 159 11.58 -12.74 -15.64
CA ALA A 159 12.31 -12.99 -14.40
C ALA A 159 11.50 -13.80 -13.37
N GLN A 160 10.20 -13.51 -13.24
CA GLN A 160 9.27 -14.28 -12.40
C GLN A 160 8.98 -15.66 -13.00
N THR A 161 8.76 -15.74 -14.32
CA THR A 161 8.43 -17.00 -15.01
C THR A 161 9.58 -18.00 -15.01
N TYR A 162 10.82 -17.51 -15.09
CA TYR A 162 12.01 -18.35 -15.23
C TYR A 162 12.99 -18.25 -14.06
N ASP A 163 12.61 -17.71 -12.90
CA ASP A 163 13.47 -17.67 -11.71
C ASP A 163 14.83 -16.96 -11.99
N ILE A 164 14.78 -15.63 -12.14
CA ILE A 164 15.91 -14.74 -12.49
C ILE A 164 15.91 -13.48 -11.61
N ASP A 165 16.12 -13.65 -10.29
CA ASP A 165 16.16 -12.55 -9.29
C ASP A 165 16.94 -11.28 -9.71
N PRO A 166 18.13 -11.36 -10.36
CA PRO A 166 18.93 -10.17 -10.68
C PRO A 166 18.22 -9.13 -11.56
N TRP A 167 17.16 -9.50 -12.28
CA TRP A 167 16.40 -8.60 -13.15
C TRP A 167 15.29 -7.83 -12.42
N LEU A 168 14.75 -8.40 -11.34
CA LEU A 168 13.56 -7.85 -10.67
C LEU A 168 13.82 -6.44 -10.14
N THR A 169 14.85 -6.26 -9.31
CA THR A 169 15.14 -4.95 -8.71
C THR A 169 15.53 -3.87 -9.75
N PRO A 170 16.40 -4.13 -10.76
CA PRO A 170 16.64 -3.15 -11.82
C PRO A 170 15.38 -2.76 -12.59
N SER A 171 14.57 -3.71 -13.07
CA SER A 171 13.41 -3.39 -13.90
C SER A 171 12.24 -2.79 -13.12
N PHE A 172 12.05 -3.11 -11.82
CA PHE A 172 11.13 -2.35 -10.97
C PHE A 172 11.58 -0.90 -10.79
N ASN A 173 12.89 -0.64 -10.60
CA ASN A 173 13.42 0.72 -10.54
C ASN A 173 13.24 1.47 -11.88
N GLU A 174 13.39 0.79 -13.02
CA GLU A 174 13.15 1.36 -14.34
C GLU A 174 11.68 1.77 -14.54
N ILE A 175 10.72 0.94 -14.12
CA ILE A 175 9.28 1.29 -14.12
C ILE A 175 8.98 2.49 -13.20
N LEU A 176 9.67 2.60 -12.06
CA LEU A 176 9.49 3.73 -11.14
C LEU A 176 10.15 5.03 -11.62
N GLN A 177 11.09 4.96 -12.56
CA GLN A 177 11.83 6.12 -13.09
C GLN A 177 11.35 6.55 -14.49
N ARG A 178 10.74 5.65 -15.29
CA ARG A 178 10.26 5.98 -16.64
C ARG A 178 9.11 7.00 -16.57
N PRO A 179 9.04 7.99 -17.47
CA PRO A 179 7.97 9.00 -17.47
C PRO A 179 6.61 8.45 -17.94
N GLN A 180 6.56 7.21 -18.44
CA GLN A 180 5.37 6.58 -18.96
C GLN A 180 4.74 5.62 -17.94
N SER A 181 3.52 5.94 -17.52
CA SER A 181 2.69 5.16 -16.61
C SER A 181 2.50 3.70 -17.05
N LEU A 182 2.18 2.81 -16.11
CA LEU A 182 1.76 1.45 -16.42
C LEU A 182 0.42 1.44 -17.16
N THR A 183 0.33 0.68 -18.25
CA THR A 183 -0.93 0.45 -18.98
C THR A 183 -1.76 -0.66 -18.32
N GLU A 184 -3.03 -0.81 -18.74
CA GLU A 184 -3.88 -1.93 -18.30
C GLU A 184 -3.29 -3.29 -18.69
N ASN A 185 -2.71 -3.39 -19.89
CA ASN A 185 -1.94 -4.55 -20.37
C ASN A 185 -0.68 -4.79 -19.54
N ASP A 186 0.00 -3.74 -19.06
CA ASP A 186 1.18 -3.90 -18.20
C ASP A 186 0.79 -4.50 -16.84
N VAL A 187 -0.34 -4.04 -16.27
CA VAL A 187 -0.89 -4.58 -15.02
C VAL A 187 -1.42 -6.01 -15.20
N GLU A 188 -2.05 -6.32 -16.33
CA GLU A 188 -2.43 -7.70 -16.66
C GLU A 188 -1.21 -8.61 -16.76
N LYS A 189 -0.12 -8.18 -17.40
CA LYS A 189 1.15 -8.91 -17.48
C LYS A 189 1.75 -9.19 -16.09
N LEU A 190 1.89 -8.16 -15.26
CA LEU A 190 2.59 -8.21 -13.96
C LEU A 190 1.81 -8.87 -12.81
N GLY A 191 0.48 -8.98 -12.89
CA GLY A 191 -0.33 -9.24 -11.71
C GLY A 191 -0.40 -10.71 -11.25
N VAL A 192 -0.59 -10.89 -9.95
CA VAL A 192 -0.86 -12.15 -9.25
C VAL A 192 -2.39 -12.35 -9.13
N PRO A 193 -2.97 -13.49 -9.55
CA PRO A 193 -4.40 -13.78 -9.33
C PRO A 193 -4.75 -14.05 -7.85
N ALA A 194 -5.69 -13.27 -7.32
CA ALA A 194 -6.36 -13.46 -6.04
C ALA A 194 -7.88 -13.58 -6.21
N ALA A 195 -8.51 -14.47 -5.45
CA ALA A 195 -9.95 -14.72 -5.49
C ALA A 195 -10.67 -14.01 -4.34
N VAL A 196 -11.66 -13.19 -4.69
CA VAL A 196 -12.50 -12.44 -3.74
C VAL A 196 -13.96 -12.55 -4.18
N ASP A 197 -14.80 -13.22 -3.38
CA ASP A 197 -16.25 -13.29 -3.65
C ASP A 197 -16.51 -13.79 -5.09
N GLU A 198 -15.99 -14.99 -5.38
CA GLU A 198 -15.99 -15.69 -6.69
C GLU A 198 -15.41 -14.90 -7.88
N CYS A 199 -14.78 -13.74 -7.63
CA CYS A 199 -14.22 -12.86 -8.64
C CYS A 199 -12.69 -12.88 -8.55
N LEU A 200 -12.02 -13.20 -9.67
CA LEU A 200 -10.56 -13.13 -9.78
C LEU A 200 -10.11 -11.69 -10.03
N PHE A 201 -9.21 -11.19 -9.19
CA PHE A 201 -8.51 -9.92 -9.33
C PHE A 201 -7.04 -10.24 -9.62
N ARG A 202 -6.43 -9.59 -10.62
CA ARG A 202 -5.02 -9.78 -10.99
C ARG A 202 -4.24 -8.49 -10.79
N PHE A 203 -3.30 -8.47 -9.84
CA PHE A 203 -2.51 -7.28 -9.48
C PHE A 203 -1.20 -7.69 -8.74
N PRO A 204 -0.13 -6.89 -8.77
CA PRO A 204 1.11 -7.18 -8.03
C PRO A 204 0.89 -7.19 -6.50
N ILE A 205 1.26 -8.29 -5.83
CA ILE A 205 1.02 -8.49 -4.37
C ILE A 205 1.81 -7.49 -3.51
N GLU A 206 2.90 -6.95 -4.06
CA GLU A 206 3.77 -5.93 -3.47
C GLU A 206 2.98 -4.68 -3.08
N PHE A 207 1.91 -4.33 -3.80
CA PHE A 207 1.04 -3.20 -3.45
C PHE A 207 0.29 -3.41 -2.13
N LEU A 208 0.00 -4.67 -1.75
CA LEU A 208 -0.56 -5.01 -0.44
C LEU A 208 0.55 -5.17 0.61
N ALA A 209 1.63 -5.89 0.29
CA ALA A 209 2.75 -6.16 1.19
C ALA A 209 3.48 -4.87 1.62
N ALA A 210 3.67 -3.89 0.72
CA ALA A 210 4.25 -2.59 1.06
C ALA A 210 3.39 -1.76 2.02
N GLN A 211 2.14 -2.15 2.28
CA GLN A 211 1.23 -1.47 3.21
C GLN A 211 0.85 -2.33 4.43
N SER A 212 1.17 -3.64 4.46
CA SER A 212 0.67 -4.55 5.48
C SER A 212 1.58 -5.76 5.71
N SER A 213 1.98 -5.99 6.96
CA SER A 213 2.71 -7.19 7.37
C SER A 213 1.92 -8.50 7.21
N TYR A 214 0.58 -8.45 7.21
CA TYR A 214 -0.27 -9.60 6.90
C TYR A 214 -0.04 -10.10 5.45
N PHE A 215 0.23 -9.18 4.52
CA PHE A 215 0.53 -9.52 3.13
C PHE A 215 2.03 -9.69 2.85
N GLN A 216 2.93 -9.20 3.71
CA GLN A 216 4.37 -9.52 3.64
C GLN A 216 4.60 -11.01 3.91
N ASP A 217 4.10 -11.54 5.04
CA ASP A 217 4.27 -12.96 5.40
C ASP A 217 3.63 -13.93 4.38
N MET A 218 2.67 -13.43 3.59
CA MET A 218 2.04 -14.14 2.46
C MET A 218 2.84 -14.03 1.15
N ALA A 219 3.48 -12.88 0.88
CA ALA A 219 4.36 -12.68 -0.26
C ALA A 219 5.70 -13.44 -0.10
N ASP A 220 6.28 -13.41 1.10
CA ASP A 220 7.53 -14.10 1.45
C ASP A 220 7.41 -15.64 1.41
N LYS A 221 6.19 -16.17 1.31
CA LYS A 221 5.84 -17.61 1.34
C LYS A 221 4.98 -18.05 0.15
N LEU A 222 5.07 -17.34 -0.98
CA LEU A 222 4.25 -17.57 -2.18
C LEU A 222 4.26 -19.04 -2.64
N THR A 223 3.17 -19.71 -2.31
CA THR A 223 2.78 -21.06 -2.75
C THR A 223 1.42 -21.00 -3.46
N ASP A 224 0.54 -20.12 -2.97
CA ASP A 224 -0.72 -19.74 -3.58
C ASP A 224 -0.59 -18.40 -4.34
N GLY A 225 -1.43 -18.19 -5.35
CA GLY A 225 -1.48 -17.00 -6.19
C GLY A 225 -0.68 -17.09 -7.49
N LEU A 226 0.19 -18.09 -7.65
CA LEU A 226 1.05 -18.21 -8.84
C LEU A 226 0.30 -18.61 -10.12
N THR A 227 -0.90 -19.18 -10.01
CA THR A 227 -1.72 -19.61 -11.16
C THR A 227 -3.20 -19.22 -10.98
N ARG A 228 -4.00 -19.28 -12.05
CA ARG A 228 -5.46 -19.00 -11.97
C ARG A 228 -6.20 -20.09 -11.20
N GLU A 229 -5.62 -21.28 -11.20
CA GLU A 229 -6.13 -22.53 -10.64
C GLU A 229 -5.83 -22.66 -9.13
N ASN A 230 -4.79 -21.96 -8.64
CA ASN A 230 -4.50 -21.81 -7.21
C ASN A 230 -4.35 -20.31 -6.82
N PRO A 231 -5.45 -19.53 -6.78
CA PRO A 231 -5.43 -18.11 -6.45
C PRO A 231 -5.46 -17.85 -4.94
N ILE A 232 -4.91 -16.71 -4.47
CA ILE A 232 -4.98 -16.32 -3.05
C ILE A 232 -6.44 -16.01 -2.66
N ILE A 233 -7.04 -16.79 -1.75
CA ILE A 233 -8.46 -16.66 -1.37
C ILE A 233 -8.65 -15.69 -0.20
N LEU A 234 -9.28 -14.53 -0.43
CA LEU A 234 -9.54 -13.52 0.60
C LEU A 234 -10.98 -13.61 1.15
N ASN A 235 -11.15 -14.51 2.13
CA ASN A 235 -12.46 -14.81 2.72
C ASN A 235 -13.10 -13.64 3.50
N GLY A 236 -14.44 -13.51 3.35
CA GLY A 236 -15.24 -12.50 4.05
C GLY A 236 -14.92 -11.07 3.62
N ILE A 237 -14.87 -10.83 2.30
CA ILE A 237 -14.60 -9.54 1.63
C ILE A 237 -15.54 -9.45 0.43
N SER A 238 -16.21 -8.31 0.19
CA SER A 238 -16.97 -8.11 -1.06
C SER A 238 -16.03 -7.78 -2.21
N ARG A 239 -16.30 -8.31 -3.41
CA ARG A 239 -15.58 -7.94 -4.64
C ARG A 239 -15.60 -6.43 -4.90
N ASN A 240 -16.66 -5.72 -4.48
CA ASN A 240 -16.74 -4.28 -4.66
C ASN A 240 -15.90 -3.48 -3.66
N ASP A 241 -15.80 -3.94 -2.40
CA ASP A 241 -14.96 -3.31 -1.39
C ASP A 241 -13.47 -3.40 -1.79
N PHE A 242 -13.05 -4.60 -2.19
CA PHE A 242 -11.68 -4.87 -2.59
C PHE A 242 -11.27 -4.04 -3.81
N ARG A 243 -12.17 -3.86 -4.78
CA ARG A 243 -11.98 -2.95 -5.91
C ARG A 243 -11.71 -1.51 -5.47
N GLN A 244 -12.33 -0.99 -4.40
CA GLN A 244 -12.03 0.36 -3.93
C GLN A 244 -10.65 0.46 -3.27
N LEU A 245 -10.21 -0.59 -2.54
CA LEU A 245 -8.85 -0.64 -2.02
C LEU A 245 -7.81 -0.71 -3.16
N LEU A 246 -8.02 -1.56 -4.16
CA LEU A 246 -7.13 -1.65 -5.33
C LEU A 246 -7.08 -0.34 -6.11
N ARG A 247 -8.17 0.43 -6.21
CA ARG A 247 -8.17 1.78 -6.81
C ARG A 247 -7.28 2.79 -6.06
N VAL A 248 -7.07 2.62 -4.76
CA VAL A 248 -6.17 3.46 -3.95
C VAL A 248 -4.72 2.97 -4.02
N LEU A 249 -4.51 1.65 -4.05
CA LEU A 249 -3.17 1.03 -4.04
C LEU A 249 -2.51 0.96 -5.42
N CYS A 250 -3.27 0.50 -6.41
CA CYS A 250 -2.81 0.21 -7.78
C CYS A 250 -3.21 1.34 -8.75
N PHE A 251 -3.32 2.58 -8.27
CA PHE A 251 -3.81 3.72 -9.05
C PHE A 251 -2.97 3.94 -10.32
N PRO A 252 -3.53 3.80 -11.53
CA PRO A 252 -2.80 4.09 -12.76
C PRO A 252 -2.51 5.59 -12.84
N ARG A 253 -1.24 5.99 -12.64
CA ARG A 253 -0.79 7.39 -12.66
C ARG A 253 -0.76 7.98 -14.07
N ASN A 254 -1.85 7.84 -14.82
CA ASN A 254 -1.97 8.30 -16.20
C ASN A 254 -2.12 9.81 -16.22
N PHE A 255 -1.08 10.54 -16.66
CA PHE A 255 -0.97 12.01 -16.69
C PHE A 255 -2.05 12.77 -17.50
N LYS A 256 -3.11 12.11 -17.96
CA LYS A 256 -4.24 12.67 -18.72
C LYS A 256 -5.62 12.37 -18.10
N SER A 257 -5.65 11.76 -16.92
CA SER A 257 -6.87 11.40 -16.20
C SER A 257 -6.87 12.09 -14.84
N GLU A 258 -7.92 12.84 -14.52
CA GLU A 258 -8.15 13.24 -13.12
C GLU A 258 -8.38 11.97 -12.28
N PRO A 259 -7.92 11.92 -11.01
CA PRO A 259 -8.16 10.76 -10.16
C PRO A 259 -9.66 10.52 -9.99
N GLU A 260 -10.12 9.28 -10.22
CA GLU A 260 -11.52 8.93 -10.02
C GLU A 260 -11.91 9.20 -8.56
N VAL A 261 -12.74 10.23 -8.35
CA VAL A 261 -13.08 10.71 -7.00
C VAL A 261 -14.01 9.72 -6.32
N LEU A 262 -13.40 8.80 -5.57
CA LEU A 262 -14.09 7.83 -4.72
C LEU A 262 -15.09 8.55 -3.80
N SER A 263 -16.34 8.11 -3.84
CA SER A 263 -17.42 8.60 -2.98
C SER A 263 -17.26 8.14 -1.52
N PHE A 264 -18.02 8.73 -0.61
CA PHE A 264 -17.94 8.40 0.82
C PHE A 264 -18.11 6.90 1.14
N PRO A 265 -19.11 6.16 0.60
CA PRO A 265 -19.21 4.71 0.82
C PRO A 265 -18.03 3.90 0.26
N GLN A 266 -17.40 4.38 -0.82
CA GLN A 266 -16.22 3.74 -1.39
C GLN A 266 -14.99 3.93 -0.49
N TRP A 267 -14.82 5.12 0.12
CA TRP A 267 -13.79 5.33 1.13
C TRP A 267 -14.07 4.61 2.45
N GLU A 268 -15.33 4.43 2.85
CA GLU A 268 -15.68 3.58 3.99
C GLU A 268 -15.21 2.13 3.76
N ALA A 269 -15.36 1.59 2.54
CA ALA A 269 -14.80 0.28 2.20
C ALA A 269 -13.26 0.26 2.32
N VAL A 270 -12.56 1.30 1.83
CA VAL A 270 -11.10 1.44 1.99
C VAL A 270 -10.70 1.51 3.46
N LEU A 271 -11.42 2.25 4.30
CA LEU A 271 -11.19 2.34 5.75
C LEU A 271 -11.43 1.00 6.45
N ARG A 272 -12.48 0.28 6.07
CA ARG A 272 -12.83 -1.06 6.59
C ARG A 272 -11.74 -2.09 6.28
N LEU A 273 -11.26 -2.12 5.04
CA LEU A 273 -10.21 -3.05 4.61
C LEU A 273 -8.82 -2.67 5.18
N SER A 274 -8.48 -1.37 5.19
CA SER A 274 -7.22 -0.92 5.80
C SER A 274 -7.20 -1.13 7.32
N LYS A 275 -8.34 -1.06 8.03
CA LYS A 275 -8.44 -1.51 9.43
C LYS A 275 -8.30 -3.03 9.56
N LYS A 276 -8.98 -3.83 8.71
CA LYS A 276 -8.92 -5.31 8.73
C LYS A 276 -7.51 -5.85 8.51
N TRP A 277 -6.71 -5.19 7.66
CA TRP A 277 -5.35 -5.63 7.29
C TRP A 277 -4.22 -4.72 7.83
N GLY A 278 -4.49 -3.86 8.83
CA GLY A 278 -3.46 -3.07 9.51
C GLY A 278 -2.73 -2.02 8.65
N MET A 279 -3.30 -1.62 7.51
CA MET A 279 -2.69 -0.72 6.54
C MET A 279 -2.72 0.74 7.00
N ASN A 280 -1.85 1.08 7.95
CA ASN A 280 -1.83 2.39 8.62
C ASN A 280 -1.59 3.56 7.65
N GLY A 281 -0.77 3.37 6.60
CA GLY A 281 -0.57 4.37 5.54
C GLY A 281 -1.87 4.66 4.78
N VAL A 282 -2.50 3.61 4.24
CA VAL A 282 -3.79 3.67 3.54
C VAL A 282 -4.89 4.27 4.43
N LYS A 283 -5.00 3.85 5.70
CA LYS A 283 -5.98 4.39 6.66
C LYS A 283 -5.77 5.90 6.84
N THR A 284 -4.53 6.35 7.01
CA THR A 284 -4.19 7.77 7.19
C THR A 284 -4.50 8.59 5.94
N HIS A 285 -4.20 8.06 4.74
CA HIS A 285 -4.56 8.70 3.48
C HIS A 285 -6.08 8.81 3.31
N ALA A 286 -6.82 7.72 3.53
CA ALA A 286 -8.27 7.68 3.44
C ALA A 286 -8.94 8.68 4.40
N ILE A 287 -8.43 8.81 5.64
CA ILE A 287 -8.88 9.86 6.57
C ILE A 287 -8.64 11.25 5.97
N SER A 288 -7.41 11.55 5.52
CA SER A 288 -7.09 12.88 4.98
C SER A 288 -7.87 13.22 3.69
N THR A 289 -8.35 12.23 2.95
CA THR A 289 -9.18 12.45 1.76
C THR A 289 -10.67 12.58 2.10
N VAL A 290 -11.22 11.72 2.97
CA VAL A 290 -12.63 11.81 3.42
C VAL A 290 -12.95 13.11 4.15
N GLU A 291 -11.99 13.63 4.91
CA GLU A 291 -12.12 14.93 5.58
C GLU A 291 -12.45 16.07 4.59
N LYS A 292 -11.83 16.01 3.40
CA LYS A 292 -11.94 16.99 2.30
C LYS A 292 -13.11 16.74 1.33
N LEU A 293 -13.84 15.63 1.46
CA LEU A 293 -14.97 15.34 0.56
C LEU A 293 -16.11 16.36 0.78
N PRO A 294 -16.66 16.96 -0.29
CA PRO A 294 -17.84 17.81 -0.19
C PRO A 294 -19.10 16.99 0.13
N ASN A 295 -20.09 17.65 0.73
CA ASN A 295 -21.46 17.14 0.90
C ASN A 295 -21.63 15.80 1.65
N VAL A 296 -20.63 15.38 2.44
CA VAL A 296 -20.76 14.23 3.36
C VAL A 296 -21.65 14.60 4.54
N ASP A 297 -22.62 13.76 4.92
CA ASP A 297 -23.45 14.03 6.11
C ASP A 297 -22.59 13.98 7.38
N PRO A 298 -22.66 14.99 8.26
CA PRO A 298 -21.92 14.97 9.52
C PRO A 298 -22.33 13.81 10.44
N VAL A 299 -23.56 13.29 10.34
CA VAL A 299 -23.97 12.09 11.10
C VAL A 299 -23.12 10.87 10.69
N ASP A 300 -22.91 10.68 9.39
CA ASP A 300 -22.11 9.58 8.87
C ASP A 300 -20.61 9.81 9.15
N LYS A 301 -20.12 11.06 9.12
CA LYS A 301 -18.78 11.41 9.65
C LYS A 301 -18.62 11.05 11.13
N ILE A 302 -19.62 11.22 11.99
CA ILE A 302 -19.55 10.85 13.42
C ILE A 302 -19.54 9.34 13.61
N VAL A 303 -20.38 8.60 12.88
CA VAL A 303 -20.41 7.12 12.91
C VAL A 303 -19.05 6.57 12.47
N LEU A 304 -18.49 7.07 11.37
CA LEU A 304 -17.17 6.67 10.88
C LEU A 304 -16.06 7.08 11.86
N ALA A 305 -16.11 8.31 12.40
CA ALA A 305 -15.13 8.78 13.38
C ALA A 305 -15.09 7.91 14.64
N ARG A 306 -16.25 7.48 15.17
CA ARG A 306 -16.33 6.54 16.30
C ARG A 306 -15.87 5.13 15.92
N THR A 307 -16.16 4.67 14.70
CA THR A 307 -15.80 3.32 14.23
C THR A 307 -14.30 3.14 13.96
N TYR A 308 -13.59 4.23 13.64
CA TYR A 308 -12.16 4.22 13.26
C TYR A 308 -11.26 5.06 14.18
N ASP A 309 -11.79 5.54 15.31
CA ASP A 309 -11.08 6.30 16.36
C ASP A 309 -10.54 7.68 15.91
N ILE A 310 -11.29 8.35 15.02
CA ILE A 310 -10.92 9.61 14.35
C ILE A 310 -11.43 10.82 15.15
N HIS A 311 -10.90 11.02 16.35
CA HIS A 311 -11.36 12.07 17.28
C HIS A 311 -11.38 13.51 16.71
N SER A 312 -10.57 13.82 15.70
CA SER A 312 -10.51 15.14 15.06
C SER A 312 -11.79 15.54 14.33
N TRP A 313 -12.54 14.59 13.77
CA TRP A 313 -13.76 14.88 13.02
C TRP A 313 -14.99 15.13 13.90
N LEU A 314 -14.97 14.66 15.15
CA LEU A 314 -16.16 14.66 16.00
C LEU A 314 -16.63 16.08 16.32
N ALA A 315 -15.75 16.98 16.76
CA ALA A 315 -16.15 18.34 17.10
C ALA A 315 -16.66 19.15 15.90
N PRO A 316 -15.98 19.16 14.73
CA PRO A 316 -16.52 19.75 13.50
C PRO A 316 -17.90 19.17 13.10
N ALA A 317 -18.04 17.85 13.04
CA ALA A 317 -19.31 17.23 12.63
C ALA A 317 -20.45 17.46 13.63
N PHE A 318 -20.15 17.58 14.93
CA PHE A 318 -21.14 18.02 15.92
C PHE A 318 -21.54 19.49 15.71
N ASN A 319 -20.60 20.39 15.37
CA ASN A 319 -20.94 21.76 14.96
C ASN A 319 -21.82 21.76 13.70
N ASP A 320 -21.49 21.00 12.66
CA ASP A 320 -22.27 20.92 11.42
C ASP A 320 -23.73 20.50 11.70
N ILE A 321 -23.97 19.52 12.58
CA ILE A 321 -25.32 19.10 13.02
C ILE A 321 -26.03 20.19 13.82
N LEU A 322 -25.29 20.92 14.67
CA LEU A 322 -25.86 22.00 15.45
C LEU A 322 -26.21 23.19 14.55
N GLN A 323 -25.32 23.61 13.66
CA GLN A 323 -25.46 24.82 12.83
C GLN A 323 -26.53 24.67 11.74
N ARG A 324 -26.65 23.50 11.09
CA ARG A 324 -27.52 23.27 9.92
C ARG A 324 -29.03 23.47 10.20
N SER A 325 -29.75 23.87 9.16
CA SER A 325 -31.22 23.98 9.16
C SER A 325 -31.98 22.64 9.19
N ARG A 326 -31.32 21.50 8.93
CA ARG A 326 -31.94 20.16 8.98
C ARG A 326 -31.99 19.61 10.41
N SER A 327 -33.21 19.36 10.90
CA SER A 327 -33.44 18.58 12.13
C SER A 327 -32.80 17.18 12.08
N LEU A 328 -32.61 16.59 13.25
CA LEU A 328 -32.38 15.14 13.36
C LEU A 328 -33.66 14.39 12.99
N THR A 329 -33.50 13.32 12.23
CA THR A 329 -34.52 12.33 11.87
C THR A 329 -34.38 11.07 12.74
N GLU A 330 -35.35 10.16 12.70
CA GLU A 330 -35.28 8.88 13.43
C GLU A 330 -34.02 8.08 13.04
N GLY A 331 -33.70 7.98 11.74
CA GLY A 331 -32.46 7.36 11.26
C GLY A 331 -31.18 8.09 11.68
N ASP A 332 -31.21 9.42 11.89
CA ASP A 332 -30.07 10.13 12.51
C ASP A 332 -29.92 9.73 13.99
N VAL A 333 -31.03 9.50 14.72
CA VAL A 333 -31.04 9.09 16.13
C VAL A 333 -30.58 7.64 16.29
N GLU A 334 -30.96 6.74 15.38
CA GLU A 334 -30.48 5.35 15.32
C GLU A 334 -28.95 5.32 15.13
N LYS A 335 -28.44 6.06 14.14
CA LYS A 335 -27.00 6.16 13.84
C LYS A 335 -26.17 6.77 14.97
N LEU A 336 -26.63 7.87 15.59
CA LEU A 336 -25.90 8.57 16.65
C LEU A 336 -26.05 7.91 18.04
N GLY A 337 -27.13 7.13 18.23
CA GLY A 337 -27.63 6.69 19.52
C GLY A 337 -28.35 7.80 20.28
N VAL A 338 -29.49 7.45 20.91
CA VAL A 338 -30.34 8.38 21.70
C VAL A 338 -29.55 9.31 22.65
N PRO A 339 -28.55 8.83 23.43
CA PRO A 339 -27.80 9.71 24.33
C PRO A 339 -26.98 10.80 23.62
N THR A 340 -26.54 10.57 22.39
CA THR A 340 -25.85 11.59 21.58
C THR A 340 -26.86 12.59 21.02
N ALA A 341 -27.97 12.11 20.47
CA ALA A 341 -29.01 12.95 19.88
C ALA A 341 -29.65 13.90 20.91
N VAL A 342 -30.01 13.39 22.09
CA VAL A 342 -30.59 14.20 23.19
C VAL A 342 -29.62 15.29 23.66
N ARG A 343 -28.32 14.99 23.77
CA ARG A 343 -27.29 15.98 24.13
C ARG A 343 -27.14 17.07 23.06
N LEU A 344 -27.17 16.72 21.78
CA LEU A 344 -27.09 17.70 20.69
C LEU A 344 -28.34 18.60 20.64
N MET A 345 -29.53 18.05 20.87
CA MET A 345 -30.75 18.87 21.01
C MET A 345 -30.64 19.80 22.22
N GLY A 346 -30.28 19.28 23.40
CA GLY A 346 -30.06 20.08 24.61
C GLY A 346 -28.87 21.06 24.56
N LEU A 347 -28.08 21.10 23.48
CA LEU A 347 -27.17 22.19 23.14
C LEU A 347 -27.83 23.21 22.19
N ARG A 348 -28.54 22.75 21.15
CA ARG A 348 -29.29 23.61 20.21
C ARG A 348 -30.39 24.41 20.90
N ASP A 349 -31.10 23.80 21.84
CA ASP A 349 -32.26 24.39 22.51
C ASP A 349 -31.90 25.57 23.44
N ARG A 350 -30.59 25.79 23.69
CA ARG A 350 -30.07 26.95 24.46
C ARG A 350 -29.99 28.24 23.63
N LEU A 351 -30.32 28.18 22.34
CA LEU A 351 -30.28 29.33 21.43
C LEU A 351 -31.53 30.19 21.59
N CYS A 352 -31.56 30.98 22.65
CA CYS A 352 -32.51 32.07 22.78
C CYS A 352 -32.19 33.16 21.73
N PRO A 353 -33.10 33.49 20.79
CA PRO A 353 -32.90 34.64 19.92
C PRO A 353 -32.88 35.92 20.77
N SER A 354 -32.00 36.87 20.41
CA SER A 354 -31.97 38.20 21.02
C SER A 354 -33.34 38.87 20.80
N VAL A 355 -34.01 39.22 21.90
CA VAL A 355 -35.44 39.55 21.89
C VAL A 355 -35.71 40.85 21.12
N SER A 356 -36.44 40.75 20.00
CA SER A 356 -37.25 41.87 19.52
C SER A 356 -38.56 41.92 20.31
N GLU A 357 -39.04 43.13 20.58
CA GLU A 357 -40.14 43.34 21.52
C GLU A 357 -41.45 42.65 21.08
N LYS A 358 -42.15 42.06 22.06
CA LYS A 358 -43.50 41.44 21.94
C LYS A 358 -43.59 40.09 21.19
N GLY A 359 -42.99 39.05 21.77
CA GLY A 359 -43.70 37.77 22.05
C GLY A 359 -44.37 36.96 20.92
N VAL A 360 -44.13 37.25 19.64
CA VAL A 360 -44.68 36.47 18.52
C VAL A 360 -43.82 35.22 18.28
N PHE A 361 -44.35 34.05 18.62
CA PHE A 361 -43.73 32.77 18.30
C PHE A 361 -44.11 32.32 16.88
N THR A 362 -43.10 32.10 16.02
CA THR A 362 -43.29 31.56 14.66
C THR A 362 -42.77 30.13 14.56
N LEU A 363 -43.64 29.19 14.18
CA LEU A 363 -43.28 27.79 13.97
C LEU A 363 -42.81 27.57 12.53
N ASN A 364 -41.50 27.57 12.32
CA ASN A 364 -40.89 27.33 11.01
C ASN A 364 -40.88 25.84 10.64
N HIS A 365 -41.03 25.52 9.35
CA HIS A 365 -40.98 24.14 8.82
C HIS A 365 -39.58 23.48 8.91
N ARG A 366 -38.54 24.24 9.25
CA ARG A 366 -37.14 23.80 9.43
C ARG A 366 -36.49 24.59 10.57
N ARG A 367 -35.35 24.12 11.07
CA ARG A 367 -34.54 24.89 12.03
C ARG A 367 -33.96 26.11 11.32
N ILE A 368 -33.81 27.21 12.04
CA ILE A 368 -33.01 28.35 11.58
C ILE A 368 -31.53 27.94 11.65
N GLU A 369 -30.77 28.26 10.60
CA GLU A 369 -29.33 28.03 10.49
C GLU A 369 -28.53 29.11 11.24
N THR A 370 -27.30 28.82 11.68
CA THR A 370 -26.49 29.81 12.41
C THR A 370 -24.99 29.57 12.26
N ASP A 371 -24.24 30.66 12.42
CA ASP A 371 -22.80 30.80 12.50
C ASP A 371 -22.19 30.53 13.89
N VAL A 372 -23.01 30.37 14.95
CA VAL A 372 -22.53 30.12 16.33
C VAL A 372 -21.59 28.90 16.37
N ASP A 373 -20.37 29.10 16.87
CA ASP A 373 -19.41 28.04 17.17
C ASP A 373 -19.76 27.36 18.52
N PHE A 374 -20.08 26.08 18.48
CA PHE A 374 -20.38 25.28 19.68
C PHE A 374 -19.16 24.49 20.19
N THR A 375 -17.97 24.62 19.59
CA THR A 375 -16.82 23.72 19.82
C THR A 375 -16.48 23.53 21.30
N SER A 376 -16.51 24.58 22.13
CA SER A 376 -16.26 24.45 23.58
C SER A 376 -17.35 23.63 24.28
N LEU A 377 -18.63 23.94 24.01
CA LEU A 377 -19.77 23.21 24.57
C LEU A 377 -19.79 21.75 24.13
N VAL A 378 -19.41 21.49 22.88
CA VAL A 378 -19.23 20.15 22.31
C VAL A 378 -18.10 19.41 23.03
N TRP A 379 -16.93 20.02 23.24
CA TRP A 379 -15.83 19.42 23.98
C TRP A 379 -16.17 19.12 25.45
N ASP A 380 -17.01 19.92 26.11
CA ASP A 380 -17.49 19.67 27.47
C ASP A 380 -18.59 18.59 27.54
N THR A 381 -19.44 18.50 26.51
CA THR A 381 -20.56 17.54 26.42
C THR A 381 -20.14 16.15 25.89
N PHE A 382 -19.07 16.13 25.09
CA PHE A 382 -18.51 14.97 24.39
C PHE A 382 -16.97 14.96 24.54
N PRO A 383 -16.42 14.50 25.69
CA PRO A 383 -14.97 14.49 25.92
C PRO A 383 -14.17 13.67 24.89
N ASP A 384 -14.82 12.70 24.24
CA ASP A 384 -14.32 11.92 23.10
C ASP A 384 -13.99 12.77 21.87
N SER A 385 -14.55 13.97 21.74
CA SER A 385 -14.26 14.91 20.64
C SER A 385 -13.01 15.77 20.82
N ARG A 386 -12.29 15.63 21.95
CA ARG A 386 -11.05 16.38 22.25
C ARG A 386 -9.83 15.74 21.58
N SER A 387 -9.46 16.22 20.39
CA SER A 387 -8.21 15.80 19.73
C SER A 387 -6.97 16.29 20.50
N LYS A 388 -6.15 15.34 20.98
CA LYS A 388 -4.89 15.58 21.71
C LYS A 388 -3.91 16.50 20.97
N ILE A 389 -3.98 16.56 19.64
CA ILE A 389 -3.13 17.43 18.81
C ILE A 389 -3.60 18.88 18.92
N VAL A 390 -4.90 19.13 18.77
CA VAL A 390 -5.51 20.48 18.86
C VAL A 390 -5.29 21.07 20.24
N THR A 391 -5.47 20.29 21.31
CA THR A 391 -5.19 20.71 22.69
C THR A 391 -3.73 21.19 22.85
N ARG A 392 -2.77 20.47 22.26
CA ARG A 392 -1.34 20.78 22.36
C ARG A 392 -0.91 21.98 21.52
N GLU A 393 -1.64 22.31 20.46
CA GLU A 393 -1.37 23.50 19.65
C GLU A 393 -2.07 24.75 20.20
N MET A 394 -3.31 24.64 20.69
CA MET A 394 -3.98 25.76 21.35
C MET A 394 -3.26 26.19 22.64
N ASN A 395 -2.81 25.24 23.47
CA ASN A 395 -1.99 25.54 24.66
C ASN A 395 -0.60 26.14 24.34
N LYS A 396 -0.12 26.11 23.08
CA LYS A 396 1.10 26.82 22.67
C LYS A 396 0.87 28.30 22.33
N ARG A 397 -0.35 28.69 21.99
CA ARG A 397 -0.67 30.01 21.39
C ARG A 397 -1.14 31.05 22.41
N ILE A 398 -1.21 30.72 23.70
CA ILE A 398 -1.96 31.50 24.71
C ILE A 398 -1.18 31.52 26.02
N THR A 399 -0.59 32.67 26.35
CA THR A 399 0.26 32.85 27.53
C THR A 399 -0.34 33.77 28.60
N SER A 400 -1.38 34.58 28.32
CA SER A 400 -2.14 35.27 29.38
C SER A 400 -3.52 35.83 28.95
N ILE A 401 -4.46 35.94 29.90
CA ILE A 401 -5.65 36.80 29.76
C ILE A 401 -5.40 38.13 30.47
N VAL A 402 -5.97 39.21 29.93
CA VAL A 402 -5.96 40.54 30.54
C VAL A 402 -7.38 41.07 30.62
N VAL A 403 -7.83 41.44 31.83
CA VAL A 403 -9.13 42.08 32.06
C VAL A 403 -8.88 43.55 32.38
N THR A 404 -9.18 44.43 31.42
CA THR A 404 -8.84 45.85 31.53
C THR A 404 -10.07 46.64 31.99
N MET A 405 -9.92 47.33 33.12
CA MET A 405 -10.98 48.11 33.77
C MET A 405 -10.68 49.60 33.54
N THR A 406 -11.38 50.23 32.60
CA THR A 406 -11.21 51.67 32.34
C THR A 406 -11.84 52.51 33.46
N ARG A 407 -11.20 53.65 33.78
CA ARG A 407 -11.37 54.32 35.08
C ARG A 407 -12.61 55.20 35.22
N ASP A 408 -13.34 55.42 34.13
CA ASP A 408 -14.40 56.44 34.04
C ASP A 408 -15.76 55.94 34.57
N SER A 409 -15.75 55.22 35.68
CA SER A 409 -16.93 54.83 36.44
C SER A 409 -16.67 55.05 37.93
N PRO A 410 -17.53 55.78 38.67
CA PRO A 410 -17.33 56.05 40.09
C PRO A 410 -17.47 54.80 40.99
N ALA A 411 -17.83 53.64 40.43
CA ALA A 411 -18.07 52.37 41.12
C ALA A 411 -16.82 51.68 41.70
N PHE A 412 -15.67 52.35 41.82
CA PHE A 412 -14.46 51.77 42.42
C PHE A 412 -14.46 51.76 43.96
N SER A 413 -15.47 52.38 44.59
CA SER A 413 -15.89 52.11 45.98
C SER A 413 -17.18 51.28 46.01
N ALA A 414 -17.35 50.51 47.08
CA ALA A 414 -18.45 49.54 47.33
C ALA A 414 -18.60 48.37 46.33
N SER A 415 -18.64 48.59 45.02
CA SER A 415 -19.04 47.55 44.03
C SER A 415 -18.03 46.39 43.85
N ASN A 416 -16.86 46.46 44.47
CA ASN A 416 -15.76 45.53 44.25
C ASN A 416 -15.90 44.19 44.99
N GLU A 417 -16.65 44.09 46.10
CA GLU A 417 -16.67 42.85 46.90
C GLU A 417 -17.27 41.65 46.16
N LEU A 418 -18.37 41.81 45.41
CA LEU A 418 -18.99 40.71 44.67
C LEU A 418 -18.05 40.10 43.61
N LEU A 419 -17.28 40.96 42.92
CA LEU A 419 -16.27 40.52 41.95
C LEU A 419 -15.11 39.81 42.64
N PHE A 420 -14.67 40.27 43.82
CA PHE A 420 -13.65 39.59 44.62
C PHE A 420 -14.14 38.29 45.26
N GLU A 421 -15.41 38.17 45.66
CA GLU A 421 -16.00 36.91 46.14
C GLU A 421 -16.13 35.86 45.04
N MET A 422 -16.52 36.25 43.83
CA MET A 422 -16.49 35.34 42.67
C MET A 422 -15.05 34.88 42.34
N ILE A 423 -14.06 35.77 42.47
CA ILE A 423 -12.65 35.40 42.30
C ILE A 423 -12.15 34.52 43.47
N ARG A 424 -12.58 34.76 44.71
CA ARG A 424 -12.28 33.90 45.88
C ARG A 424 -12.87 32.50 45.72
N THR A 425 -14.12 32.36 45.29
CA THR A 425 -14.75 31.05 45.05
C THR A 425 -14.08 30.25 43.93
N TRP A 426 -13.45 30.92 42.95
CA TRP A 426 -12.57 30.27 41.95
C TRP A 426 -11.11 30.07 42.40
N SER A 427 -10.67 30.65 43.53
CA SER A 427 -9.29 30.57 44.02
C SER A 427 -9.22 30.07 45.46
N THR A 428 -9.07 28.74 45.59
CA THR A 428 -9.23 27.97 46.84
C THR A 428 -8.31 28.31 48.01
N ARG A 429 -7.44 29.34 47.90
CA ARG A 429 -6.69 29.98 49.00
C ARG A 429 -6.34 31.44 48.68
N VAL A 430 -7.19 32.41 49.05
CA VAL A 430 -6.86 33.85 48.96
C VAL A 430 -7.40 34.65 50.15
N GLU A 431 -6.50 35.16 50.98
CA GLU A 431 -6.74 36.32 51.84
C GLU A 431 -6.37 37.60 51.06
N LEU A 432 -7.33 38.51 50.88
CA LEU A 432 -7.13 39.78 50.17
C LEU A 432 -6.81 40.90 51.17
N HIS A 433 -5.52 41.12 51.46
CA HIS A 433 -5.08 42.34 52.14
C HIS A 433 -4.99 43.51 51.15
N THR A 434 -5.60 44.63 51.51
CA THR A 434 -5.72 45.84 50.68
C THR A 434 -4.38 46.60 50.56
N LYS A 435 -3.54 46.20 49.61
CA LYS A 435 -2.39 46.99 49.12
C LYS A 435 -2.36 47.04 47.57
N PRO A 436 -1.80 48.10 46.94
CA PRO A 436 -2.11 48.44 45.53
C PRO A 436 -1.51 47.54 44.45
N LEU A 437 -0.73 46.52 44.83
CA LEU A 437 -0.01 45.61 43.95
C LEU A 437 -0.06 44.20 44.54
N ALA A 438 -1.12 43.45 44.25
CA ALA A 438 -1.32 42.09 44.74
C ALA A 438 -1.05 41.07 43.62
N ARG A 439 -0.13 40.12 43.87
CA ARG A 439 0.11 38.96 42.99
C ARG A 439 -0.38 37.71 43.71
N LEU A 440 -1.43 37.09 43.18
CA LEU A 440 -2.13 35.97 43.80
C LEU A 440 -2.01 34.72 42.93
N ARG A 441 -1.77 33.56 43.54
CA ARG A 441 -1.53 32.29 42.84
C ARG A 441 -2.79 31.43 42.92
N MET A 442 -3.35 31.12 41.77
CA MET A 442 -4.55 30.28 41.63
C MET A 442 -4.14 28.85 41.22
N PRO A 443 -5.00 27.83 41.36
CA PRO A 443 -4.65 26.46 41.00
C PRO A 443 -4.10 26.30 39.57
N ASN A 444 -4.71 27.03 38.62
CA ASN A 444 -4.39 26.94 37.19
C ASN A 444 -3.74 28.24 36.64
N GLY A 445 -3.20 29.12 37.49
CA GLY A 445 -2.70 30.43 37.02
C GLY A 445 -2.17 31.40 38.08
N ILE A 446 -1.94 32.65 37.66
CA ILE A 446 -1.43 33.76 38.46
C ILE A 446 -2.24 35.02 38.12
N MET A 447 -2.89 35.59 39.13
CA MET A 447 -3.51 36.91 39.05
C MET A 447 -2.51 38.01 39.45
N ARG A 448 -2.58 39.16 38.78
CA ARG A 448 -1.96 40.42 39.21
C ARG A 448 -3.01 41.52 39.22
N ILE A 449 -3.12 42.24 40.34
CA ILE A 449 -4.02 43.38 40.50
C ILE A 449 -3.16 44.64 40.59
N ASN A 450 -3.37 45.55 39.64
CA ASN A 450 -2.81 46.90 39.64
C ASN A 450 -3.95 47.91 39.78
N SER A 451 -3.65 49.16 40.15
CA SER A 451 -4.62 50.24 40.38
C SER A 451 -5.52 50.65 39.18
N HIS A 452 -5.33 50.04 38.02
CA HIS A 452 -6.04 50.33 36.75
C HIS A 452 -6.30 49.08 35.88
N CYS A 453 -5.94 47.86 36.32
CA CYS A 453 -6.05 46.64 35.49
C CYS A 453 -5.97 45.35 36.33
N LEU A 454 -6.69 44.30 35.91
CA LEU A 454 -6.71 42.98 36.52
C LEU A 454 -6.21 41.93 35.51
N GLN A 455 -4.93 41.54 35.62
CA GLN A 455 -4.32 40.56 34.70
C GLN A 455 -4.45 39.14 35.28
N LEU A 456 -4.82 38.18 34.41
CA LEU A 456 -5.07 36.78 34.76
C LEU A 456 -4.28 35.86 33.83
N THR A 457 -3.05 35.55 34.21
CA THR A 457 -2.25 34.54 33.51
C THR A 457 -2.79 33.14 33.86
N PHE A 458 -3.28 32.40 32.86
CA PHE A 458 -3.64 30.98 33.01
C PHE A 458 -2.55 30.11 32.38
N ASN A 459 -2.37 28.89 32.90
CA ASN A 459 -1.39 27.94 32.37
C ASN A 459 -1.94 27.08 31.21
N ASP A 460 -3.26 27.06 31.04
CA ASP A 460 -4.00 26.25 30.06
C ASP A 460 -5.11 27.08 29.42
N TYR A 461 -5.40 26.83 28.14
CA TYR A 461 -6.42 27.60 27.39
C TYR A 461 -7.84 27.42 27.95
N TYR A 462 -8.25 26.18 28.22
CA TYR A 462 -9.65 25.87 28.51
C TYR A 462 -10.16 26.45 29.84
N PRO A 463 -9.41 26.40 30.97
CA PRO A 463 -9.78 27.12 32.18
C PRO A 463 -9.88 28.64 31.95
N ALA A 464 -9.02 29.19 31.09
CA ALA A 464 -9.00 30.61 30.75
C ALA A 464 -10.26 31.02 29.95
N LEU A 465 -10.66 30.21 28.95
CA LEU A 465 -11.86 30.44 28.15
C LEU A 465 -13.15 30.28 28.98
N ALA A 466 -13.24 29.22 29.79
CA ALA A 466 -14.38 28.97 30.67
C ALA A 466 -14.55 30.09 31.71
N PHE A 467 -13.46 30.56 32.31
CA PHE A 467 -13.46 31.72 33.19
C PHE A 467 -13.92 32.99 32.45
N MET A 468 -13.38 33.28 31.25
CA MET A 468 -13.81 34.44 30.45
C MET A 468 -15.31 34.38 30.08
N SER A 469 -15.84 33.19 29.75
CA SER A 469 -17.27 33.01 29.47
C SER A 469 -18.13 33.28 30.71
N THR A 470 -17.76 32.71 31.86
CA THR A 470 -18.44 32.91 33.15
C THR A 470 -18.42 34.38 33.57
N MET A 471 -17.27 35.06 33.45
CA MET A 471 -17.12 36.49 33.72
C MET A 471 -18.00 37.34 32.80
N LYS A 472 -18.07 37.04 31.50
CA LYS A 472 -18.89 37.79 30.55
C LYS A 472 -20.39 37.65 30.85
N ALA A 473 -20.85 36.47 31.26
CA ALA A 473 -22.23 36.27 31.72
C ALA A 473 -22.51 37.07 33.00
N PHE A 474 -21.72 36.88 34.05
CA PHE A 474 -21.89 37.57 35.34
C PHE A 474 -21.86 39.11 35.23
N CYS A 475 -21.00 39.64 34.36
CA CYS A 475 -20.91 41.09 34.15
C CYS A 475 -22.00 41.65 33.20
N ALA A 476 -22.75 40.81 32.49
CA ALA A 476 -23.94 41.24 31.73
C ALA A 476 -25.14 41.47 32.65
N ASP A 477 -25.29 40.65 33.71
CA ASP A 477 -26.38 40.74 34.69
C ASP A 477 -26.23 41.94 35.66
N ILE A 478 -25.09 42.64 35.66
CA ILE A 478 -24.77 43.74 36.58
C ILE A 478 -24.53 45.04 35.79
N PRO A 479 -25.50 45.99 35.75
CA PRO A 479 -25.42 47.18 34.90
C PRO A 479 -24.16 48.07 35.09
N SER A 480 -23.60 48.11 36.30
CA SER A 480 -22.36 48.86 36.61
C SER A 480 -21.09 48.25 36.00
N PHE A 481 -21.14 46.99 35.53
CA PHE A 481 -20.03 46.28 34.89
C PHE A 481 -20.10 46.27 33.35
N SER A 482 -21.10 46.93 32.77
CA SER A 482 -21.27 47.12 31.30
C SER A 482 -20.08 47.77 30.58
N ARG A 483 -19.10 48.34 31.30
CA ARG A 483 -17.87 48.96 30.75
C ARG A 483 -16.62 48.06 30.85
N LEU A 484 -16.72 46.83 31.35
CA LEU A 484 -15.56 45.95 31.51
C LEU A 484 -15.12 45.33 30.18
N SER A 485 -13.81 45.39 29.91
CA SER A 485 -13.22 44.82 28.70
C SER A 485 -12.41 43.54 29.00
N PHE A 486 -12.67 42.50 28.21
CA PHE A 486 -12.06 41.17 28.34
C PHE A 486 -11.27 40.84 27.08
N SER A 487 -9.93 40.82 27.17
CA SER A 487 -9.06 40.45 26.05
C SER A 487 -8.22 39.21 26.36
N LEU A 488 -8.13 38.33 25.37
CA LEU A 488 -7.24 37.18 25.35
C LEU A 488 -5.95 37.61 24.66
N LEU A 489 -4.79 37.38 25.27
CA LEU A 489 -3.49 37.65 24.64
C LEU A 489 -2.75 36.34 24.36
N ALA A 490 -2.05 36.31 23.23
CA ALA A 490 -1.20 35.20 22.81
C ALA A 490 0.12 35.24 23.57
#